data_AF-A0A497KF90-F1
#
_entry.id   AF-A0A497KF90-F1
#
_cell.length_a   1.000
_cell.length_b   1.000
_cell.length_c   1.000
_cell.angle_alpha   90.00
_cell.angle_beta   90.00
_cell.angle_gamma   90.00
#
_symmetry.space_group_name_H-M   'P 1'
#
loop_
_entity.id
_entity.type
_entity.pdbx_description
1 polymer ?
#
loop_
_entity_poly.entity_id
_entity_poly.type
_entity_poly.pdbx_seq_one_letter_code
_entity_poly.pdbx_strand_id
1 'polypeptide(L)'
;AVAVWNGSYDGDYHNLSFSPELTLREGVIYSYIIETGSYPHIIHAPYSEVIGGNITCSKFVDVNGKVYHDWIPAIILWKKEQE
;
A
#
# COMPACT_ATOMS: atom_id res chain seq x y z
N ALA A 1 -11.30 -8.03 2.61
CA ALA A 1 -10.58 -9.08 3.37
C ALA A 1 -9.72 -8.41 4.43
N VAL A 2 -9.37 -9.10 5.52
CA VAL A 2 -8.54 -8.56 6.61
C VAL A 2 -7.37 -9.52 6.84
N ALA A 3 -6.18 -8.98 7.02
CA ALA A 3 -4.99 -9.71 7.41
C ALA A 3 -4.34 -8.96 8.57
N VAL A 4 -3.95 -9.67 9.62
CA VAL A 4 -3.37 -9.10 10.84
C VAL A 4 -2.05 -9.80 11.13
N TRP A 5 -1.02 -9.01 11.44
CA TRP A 5 0.26 -9.53 11.90
C TRP A 5 0.52 -9.05 13.33
N ASN A 6 0.76 -10.01 14.22
CA ASN A 6 1.01 -9.79 15.65
C ASN A 6 2.47 -10.05 16.05
N GLY A 7 3.37 -10.25 15.09
CA GLY A 7 4.74 -10.70 15.33
C GLY A 7 5.77 -9.57 15.42
N SER A 8 7.00 -9.95 15.78
CA SER A 8 8.19 -9.10 15.66
C SER A 8 8.89 -9.35 14.33
N TYR A 9 9.64 -8.35 13.88
CA TYR A 9 10.29 -8.32 12.59
C TYR A 9 11.64 -9.06 12.61
N ASP A 10 11.80 -10.17 11.88
CA ASP A 10 13.06 -10.95 11.81
C ASP A 10 13.75 -10.88 10.42
N GLY A 11 13.47 -9.87 9.58
CA GLY A 11 13.99 -9.78 8.19
C GLY A 11 14.13 -8.35 7.65
N ASP A 12 13.98 -8.14 6.32
CA ASP A 12 13.77 -6.81 5.66
C ASP A 12 12.33 -6.58 5.14
N TYR A 13 11.59 -7.64 4.74
CA TYR A 13 10.14 -7.59 4.49
C TYR A 13 9.29 -8.63 5.27
N HIS A 14 7.97 -8.38 5.41
CA HIS A 14 6.96 -9.35 5.86
C HIS A 14 5.72 -9.25 4.95
N ASN A 15 5.23 -10.39 4.46
CA ASN A 15 4.11 -10.43 3.53
C ASN A 15 2.80 -10.73 4.26
N LEU A 16 1.80 -9.86 4.06
CA LEU A 16 0.43 -10.08 4.51
C LEU A 16 -0.41 -10.62 3.35
N SER A 17 -0.91 -11.85 3.51
CA SER A 17 -1.81 -12.48 2.55
C SER A 17 -3.26 -12.42 3.05
N PHE A 18 -4.18 -12.06 2.18
CA PHE A 18 -5.60 -11.99 2.48
C PHE A 18 -6.31 -13.30 2.08
N SER A 19 -7.23 -13.76 2.93
CA SER A 19 -8.20 -14.79 2.58
C SER A 19 -9.62 -14.29 2.93
N PRO A 20 -10.59 -14.34 1.99
CA PRO A 20 -10.46 -14.80 0.61
C PRO A 20 -9.63 -13.84 -0.27
N GLU A 21 -9.11 -14.37 -1.38
CA GLU A 21 -8.41 -13.60 -2.40
C GLU A 21 -9.35 -12.62 -3.12
N LEU A 22 -8.78 -11.53 -3.64
CA LEU A 22 -9.52 -10.49 -4.36
C LEU A 22 -9.06 -10.40 -5.81
N THR A 23 -10.01 -10.48 -6.75
CA THR A 23 -9.77 -10.17 -8.16
C THR A 23 -10.07 -8.69 -8.42
N LEU A 24 -9.05 -7.94 -8.84
CA LEU A 24 -9.23 -6.56 -9.29
C LEU A 24 -9.92 -6.55 -10.66
N ARG A 25 -10.95 -5.71 -10.81
CA ARG A 25 -11.70 -5.56 -12.05
C ARG A 25 -11.48 -4.15 -12.61
N GLU A 26 -11.43 -4.07 -13.94
CA GLU A 26 -11.33 -2.79 -14.65
C GLU A 26 -12.49 -1.87 -14.26
N GLY A 27 -12.19 -0.58 -14.07
CA GLY A 27 -13.17 0.46 -13.72
C GLY A 27 -13.68 0.39 -12.28
N VAL A 28 -13.24 -0.55 -11.45
CA VAL A 28 -13.65 -0.66 -10.05
C VAL A 28 -12.68 0.10 -9.14
N ILE A 29 -13.24 0.93 -8.26
CA ILE A 29 -12.48 1.65 -7.24
C ILE A 29 -12.37 0.75 -6.01
N TYR A 30 -11.14 0.51 -5.56
CA TYR A 30 -10.84 -0.25 -4.36
C TYR A 30 -10.25 0.66 -3.29
N SER A 31 -10.63 0.45 -2.04
CA SER A 31 -10.05 1.12 -0.87
C SER A 31 -9.33 0.10 0.00
N TYR A 32 -8.13 0.42 0.43
CA TYR A 32 -7.37 -0.36 1.41
C TYR A 32 -6.97 0.55 2.57
N ILE A 33 -6.91 -0.02 3.76
CA ILE A 33 -6.51 0.66 4.99
C ILE A 33 -5.35 -0.15 5.57
N ILE A 34 -4.22 0.53 5.82
CA ILE A 34 -3.05 -0.06 6.48
C ILE A 34 -2.87 0.68 7.80
N GLU A 35 -3.01 -0.06 8.90
CA GLU A 35 -2.73 0.44 10.24
C GLU A 35 -1.39 -0.15 10.67
N THR A 36 -0.38 0.70 10.86
CA THR A 36 0.98 0.29 11.20
C THR A 36 1.60 1.26 12.20
N GLY A 37 2.43 0.73 13.11
CA GLY A 37 3.27 1.53 13.99
C GLY A 37 4.56 2.02 13.32
N SER A 38 4.89 1.51 12.13
CA SER A 38 6.11 1.86 11.39
C SER A 38 5.86 2.98 10.38
N TYR A 39 6.85 3.85 10.21
CA TYR A 39 6.81 4.86 9.15
C TYR A 39 7.05 4.19 7.79
N PRO A 40 6.11 4.24 6.84
CA PRO A 40 6.30 3.62 5.53
C PRO A 40 7.41 4.34 4.76
N HIS A 41 7.98 3.67 3.76
CA HIS A 41 8.82 4.36 2.78
C HIS A 41 7.96 5.36 2.00
N ILE A 42 8.50 6.55 1.72
CA ILE A 42 7.77 7.64 1.05
C ILE A 42 8.50 8.06 -0.21
N ILE A 43 7.76 8.15 -1.30
CA ILE A 43 8.22 8.81 -2.52
C ILE A 43 7.85 10.29 -2.39
N HIS A 44 8.86 11.16 -2.35
CA HIS A 44 8.69 12.62 -2.27
C HIS A 44 8.42 13.23 -3.66
N ALA A 45 7.35 12.77 -4.30
CA ALA A 45 6.86 13.31 -5.57
C ALA A 45 5.33 13.12 -5.68
N PRO A 46 4.61 14.03 -6.36
CA PRO A 46 3.16 13.91 -6.56
C PRO A 46 2.76 12.77 -7.52
N TYR A 47 3.73 12.18 -8.21
CA TYR A 47 3.54 11.22 -9.27
C TYR A 47 4.75 10.27 -9.35
N SER A 48 4.50 9.00 -9.66
CA SER A 48 5.54 8.01 -9.91
C SER A 48 5.10 7.04 -11.01
N GLU A 49 5.98 6.79 -11.97
CA GLU A 49 5.83 5.73 -12.97
C GLU A 49 6.40 4.43 -12.42
N VAL A 50 5.59 3.38 -12.45
CA VAL A 50 6.00 2.04 -12.03
C VAL A 50 5.72 1.03 -13.13
N ILE A 51 6.31 -0.16 -12.99
CA ILE A 51 5.95 -1.28 -13.86
C ILE A 51 4.46 -1.58 -13.66
N GLY A 52 3.68 -1.46 -14.73
CA GLY A 52 2.23 -1.71 -14.72
C GLY A 52 1.34 -0.47 -14.58
N GLY A 53 1.90 0.74 -14.50
CA GLY A 53 1.12 1.98 -14.61
C GLY A 53 1.68 3.15 -13.80
N ASN A 54 0.80 4.09 -13.49
CA ASN A 54 1.15 5.32 -12.78
C ASN A 54 0.48 5.33 -11.40
N ILE A 55 1.22 5.83 -10.41
CA ILE A 55 0.71 6.00 -9.04
C ILE A 55 0.66 7.50 -8.72
N THR A 56 -0.44 7.92 -8.09
CA THR A 56 -0.64 9.28 -7.58
C THR A 56 -1.22 9.21 -6.17
N CYS A 57 -0.98 10.24 -5.36
CA CYS A 57 -1.62 10.41 -4.06
C CYS A 57 -2.14 11.84 -3.93
N SER A 58 -3.44 12.00 -3.76
CA SER A 58 -4.05 13.33 -3.62
C SER A 58 -3.87 13.93 -2.22
N LYS A 59 -3.74 13.07 -1.21
CA LYS A 59 -3.61 13.47 0.20
C LYS A 59 -3.00 12.34 1.04
N PHE A 60 -1.88 12.64 1.67
CA PHE A 60 -1.30 11.83 2.74
C PHE A 60 -1.35 12.64 4.06
N VAL A 61 -1.77 12.00 5.15
CA VAL A 61 -1.81 12.63 6.48
C VAL A 61 -1.00 11.75 7.42
N ASP A 62 0.03 12.32 8.04
CA ASP A 62 0.83 11.59 9.03
C ASP A 62 0.14 11.56 10.41
N VAL A 63 0.74 10.81 11.34
CA VAL A 63 0.23 10.63 12.71
C VAL A 63 0.16 11.93 13.52
N ASN A 64 0.88 12.97 13.11
CA ASN A 64 0.83 14.30 13.74
C ASN A 64 -0.21 15.22 13.09
N GLY A 65 -1.01 14.71 12.14
CA GLY A 65 -2.03 15.47 11.43
C GLY A 65 -1.49 16.36 10.32
N LYS A 66 -0.20 16.25 9.96
CA LYS A 66 0.36 17.04 8.86
C LYS A 66 -0.05 16.46 7.51
N VAL A 67 -0.48 17.34 6.62
CA VAL A 67 -0.98 17.00 5.29
C VAL A 67 0.11 17.20 4.25
N TYR A 68 0.23 16.23 3.35
CA TYR A 68 1.15 16.23 2.22
C TYR A 68 0.37 15.94 0.93
N HIS A 69 0.65 16.70 -0.12
CA HIS A 69 -0.03 16.60 -1.42
C HIS A 69 0.90 16.09 -2.52
N ASP A 70 2.17 15.85 -2.18
CA ASP A 70 3.25 15.48 -3.07
C ASP A 70 4.03 14.27 -2.52
N TRP A 71 3.47 13.57 -1.52
CA TRP A 71 4.09 12.40 -0.89
C TRP A 71 3.23 11.17 -1.15
N ILE A 72 3.85 10.12 -1.68
CA ILE A 72 3.18 8.84 -1.95
C ILE A 72 3.72 7.79 -0.97
N PRO A 73 2.89 7.21 -0.09
CA PRO A 73 3.30 6.06 0.71
C PRO A 73 3.54 4.87 -0.22
N ALA A 74 4.75 4.32 -0.19
CA ALA A 74 5.13 3.20 -1.04
C ALA A 74 4.66 1.88 -0.45
N ILE A 75 3.87 1.14 -1.22
CA ILE A 75 3.42 -0.23 -0.91
C ILE A 75 3.63 -1.13 -2.12
N ILE A 76 3.87 -2.42 -1.87
CA ILE A 76 3.97 -3.42 -2.92
C ILE A 76 2.74 -4.33 -2.83
N LEU A 77 2.01 -4.44 -3.93
CA LEU A 77 0.91 -5.38 -4.07
C LEU A 77 1.38 -6.57 -4.89
N TRP A 78 1.35 -7.76 -4.29
CA TRP A 78 1.62 -9.01 -4.99
C TRP A 78 0.31 -9.57 -5.53
N LYS A 79 0.31 -9.93 -6.81
CA LYS A 79 -0.77 -10.73 -7.42
C LYS A 79 -0.31 -12.19 -7.50
N LYS A 80 -1.24 -13.12 -7.35
CA LYS A 80 -1.03 -14.48 -7.85
C LYS A 80 -1.30 -14.46 -9.35
N GLU A 81 -0.40 -15.05 -10.12
CA GLU A 81 -0.69 -15.37 -11.52
C GLU A 81 -1.76 -16.47 -11.53
N GLN A 82 -2.77 -16.31 -12.37
CA GLN A 82 -3.74 -17.39 -12.60
C GLN A 82 -3.08 -18.38 -13.58
N GLU A 83 -2.97 -19.65 -13.19
CA GLU A 83 -2.59 -20.76 -14.07
C GLU A 83 -3.62 -20.97 -15.19
#